data_AF-A0A8J3NXJ3-F1
#
_entry.id   AF-A0A8J3NXJ3-F1
#
_cell.length_a   1.000
_cell.length_b   1.000
_cell.length_c   1.000
_cell.angle_alpha   90.00
_cell.angle_beta   90.00
_cell.angle_gamma   90.00
#
_symmetry.space_group_name_H-M   'P 1'
#
loop_
_entity.id
_entity.type
_entity.pdbx_description
1 polymer ?
#
loop_
_entity_poly.entity_id
_entity_poly.type
_entity_poly.pdbx_seq_one_letter_code
_entity_poly.pdbx_strand_id
1 'polypeptide(L)'
;MNGSLTSMLTERAVDPDTVHQSVLYYLGERLDDLSAEDMRRTLEQAWGAELDDDLRRLASDPTLLENSALFFLASAWDEPGEQDRIVEIVEDAKAKLPVIEVGMIVLGVMYGLYLLRTGGVKRTERTTIRRPDGSFEETLTVEYTDPHGPASVLAKTITRSLPPM
;
A
#
# COMPACT_ATOMS: atom_id res chain seq x y z
N MET A 1 -4.22 2.57 -22.18
CA MET A 1 -4.97 1.33 -22.51
C MET A 1 -6.45 1.54 -22.13
N ASN A 2 -7.44 0.94 -22.81
CA ASN A 2 -8.87 1.11 -22.48
C ASN A 2 -9.46 -0.16 -21.81
N GLY A 3 -8.68 -0.86 -20.99
CA GLY A 3 -9.09 -2.09 -20.30
C GLY A 3 -9.24 -1.89 -18.78
N SER A 4 -10.03 -2.74 -18.14
CA SER A 4 -10.10 -2.81 -16.67
C SER A 4 -8.90 -3.55 -16.09
N LEU A 5 -8.55 -3.30 -14.82
CA LEU A 5 -7.54 -4.08 -14.11
C LEU A 5 -7.87 -5.59 -14.19
N THR A 6 -9.12 -5.97 -13.95
CA THR A 6 -9.55 -7.37 -14.00
C THR A 6 -9.32 -8.01 -15.37
N SER A 7 -9.60 -7.28 -16.46
CA SER A 7 -9.32 -7.76 -17.82
C SER A 7 -7.82 -7.99 -18.00
N MET A 8 -6.99 -7.04 -17.56
CA MET A 8 -5.53 -7.11 -17.65
C MET A 8 -4.95 -8.31 -16.88
N LEU A 9 -5.41 -8.53 -15.64
CA LEU A 9 -4.99 -9.66 -14.80
C LEU A 9 -5.44 -11.01 -15.40
N THR A 10 -6.66 -11.07 -15.95
CA THR A 10 -7.21 -12.28 -16.58
C THR A 10 -6.43 -12.66 -17.83
N GLU A 11 -6.16 -11.70 -18.73
CA GLU A 11 -5.41 -11.92 -19.97
C GLU A 11 -3.99 -12.44 -19.69
N ARG A 12 -3.39 -11.99 -18.59
CA ARG A 12 -2.07 -12.41 -18.15
C ARG A 12 -2.08 -13.67 -17.30
N ALA A 13 -3.23 -14.27 -17.00
CA ALA A 13 -3.36 -15.43 -16.11
C ALA A 13 -2.57 -15.23 -14.80
N VAL A 14 -2.82 -14.10 -14.13
CA VAL A 14 -2.17 -13.73 -12.86
C VAL A 14 -2.78 -14.56 -11.73
N ASP A 15 -1.93 -15.18 -10.92
CA ASP A 15 -2.32 -15.92 -9.70
C ASP A 15 -2.33 -15.01 -8.45
N PRO A 16 -2.95 -15.44 -7.34
CA PRO A 16 -3.05 -14.63 -6.12
C PRO A 16 -1.68 -14.20 -5.54
N ASP A 17 -0.67 -15.06 -5.61
CA ASP A 17 0.67 -14.73 -5.11
C ASP A 17 1.30 -13.59 -5.91
N THR A 18 1.09 -13.60 -7.24
CA THR A 18 1.51 -12.51 -8.11
C THR A 18 0.75 -11.22 -7.80
N VAL A 19 -0.55 -11.28 -7.48
CA VAL A 19 -1.32 -10.10 -7.03
C VAL A 19 -0.73 -9.51 -5.76
N HIS A 20 -0.47 -10.35 -4.76
CA HIS A 20 0.15 -9.94 -3.49
C HIS A 20 1.54 -9.31 -3.70
N GLN A 21 2.37 -9.94 -4.52
CA GLN A 21 3.71 -9.47 -4.84
C GLN A 21 3.69 -8.12 -5.57
N SER A 22 2.70 -7.94 -6.45
CA SER A 22 2.51 -6.69 -7.20
C SER A 22 2.26 -5.50 -6.28
N VAL A 23 1.57 -5.69 -5.15
CA VAL A 23 1.39 -4.63 -4.14
C VAL A 23 2.74 -4.20 -3.57
N LEU A 24 3.61 -5.15 -3.21
CA LEU A 24 4.92 -4.85 -2.64
C LEU A 24 5.81 -4.10 -3.63
N TYR A 25 5.83 -4.53 -4.89
CA TYR A 25 6.62 -3.86 -5.93
C TYR A 25 6.07 -2.48 -6.25
N TYR A 26 4.75 -2.33 -6.31
CA TYR A 26 4.12 -1.04 -6.47
C TYR A 26 4.49 -0.06 -5.36
N LEU A 27 4.43 -0.51 -4.10
CA LEU A 27 4.83 0.30 -2.97
C LEU A 27 6.33 0.61 -2.98
N GLY A 28 7.18 -0.37 -3.31
CA GLY A 28 8.63 -0.18 -3.43
C GLY A 28 8.96 0.91 -4.45
N GLU A 29 8.45 0.80 -5.67
CA GLU A 29 8.68 1.80 -6.71
C GLU A 29 8.10 3.17 -6.37
N ARG A 30 6.88 3.22 -5.82
CA ARG A 30 6.19 4.49 -5.53
C ARG A 30 6.78 5.22 -4.32
N LEU A 31 7.38 4.49 -3.38
CA LEU A 31 7.85 5.03 -2.10
C LEU A 31 9.37 5.02 -1.96
N ASP A 32 10.10 4.87 -3.06
CA ASP A 32 11.58 4.86 -3.09
C ASP A 32 12.16 3.80 -2.13
N ASP A 33 11.66 2.57 -2.25
CA ASP A 33 12.06 1.41 -1.45
C ASP A 33 11.91 1.60 0.07
N LEU A 34 10.80 2.22 0.50
CA LEU A 34 10.46 2.33 1.92
C LEU A 34 10.54 0.96 2.62
N SER A 35 11.30 0.89 3.71
CA SER A 35 11.53 -0.36 4.41
C SER A 35 10.27 -0.87 5.11
N ALA A 36 10.15 -2.19 5.29
CA ALA A 36 9.08 -2.76 6.09
C ALA A 36 9.06 -2.27 7.54
N GLU A 37 10.23 -2.01 8.13
CA GLU A 37 10.30 -1.43 9.47
C GLU A 37 9.65 -0.04 9.51
N ASP A 38 9.89 0.79 8.50
CA ASP A 38 9.31 2.13 8.41
C ASP A 38 7.81 2.09 8.08
N MET A 39 7.38 1.18 7.20
CA MET A 39 5.95 0.92 6.96
C MET A 39 5.24 0.52 8.25
N ARG A 40 5.84 -0.41 9.01
CA ARG A 40 5.30 -0.88 10.29
C ARG A 40 5.26 0.24 11.32
N ARG A 41 6.35 0.99 11.49
CA ARG A 41 6.42 2.12 12.43
C ARG A 41 5.34 3.17 12.12
N THR A 42 5.12 3.46 10.85
CA THR A 42 4.06 4.38 10.41
C THR A 42 2.67 3.85 10.77
N LEU A 43 2.42 2.57 10.49
CA LEU A 43 1.14 1.94 10.86
C LEU A 43 0.96 1.89 12.37
N GLU A 44 1.99 1.59 13.15
CA GLU A 44 1.91 1.57 14.63
C GLU A 44 1.51 2.95 15.17
N GLN A 45 2.05 4.03 14.61
CA GLN A 45 1.69 5.40 14.98
C GLN A 45 0.24 5.76 14.61
N ALA A 46 -0.24 5.28 13.46
CA ALA A 46 -1.58 5.61 12.97
C ALA A 46 -2.69 4.72 13.57
N TRP A 47 -2.39 3.44 13.80
CA TRP A 47 -3.37 2.41 14.15
C TRP A 47 -3.43 2.14 15.66
N GLY A 48 -2.30 2.26 16.35
CA GLY A 48 -2.22 1.98 17.78
C GLY A 48 -2.07 0.50 18.13
N ALA A 49 -2.62 0.11 19.28
CA ALA A 49 -2.38 -1.19 19.90
C ALA A 49 -3.04 -2.36 19.13
N GLU A 50 -4.03 -2.07 18.29
CA GLU A 50 -4.81 -3.04 17.53
C GLU A 50 -4.08 -3.55 16.28
N LEU A 51 -2.98 -2.90 15.85
CA LEU A 51 -2.30 -3.21 14.59
C LEU A 51 -1.91 -4.70 14.49
N ASP A 52 -1.29 -5.26 15.53
CA ASP A 52 -0.81 -6.64 15.48
C ASP A 52 -1.96 -7.66 15.40
N ASP A 53 -3.12 -7.35 15.99
CA ASP A 53 -4.33 -8.19 15.89
C ASP A 53 -4.90 -8.14 14.47
N ASP A 54 -4.97 -6.94 13.87
CA ASP A 54 -5.48 -6.76 12.51
C ASP A 54 -4.55 -7.36 11.45
N LEU A 55 -3.24 -7.21 11.59
CA LEU A 55 -2.25 -7.89 10.73
C LEU A 55 -2.37 -9.41 10.85
N ARG A 56 -2.52 -9.95 12.07
CA ARG A 56 -2.74 -11.40 12.27
C ARG A 56 -4.04 -11.87 11.63
N ARG A 57 -5.12 -11.11 11.77
CA ARG A 57 -6.40 -11.43 11.15
C ARG A 57 -6.27 -11.46 9.63
N LEU A 58 -5.66 -10.43 9.04
CA LEU A 58 -5.43 -10.34 7.60
C LEU A 58 -4.55 -11.50 7.09
N ALA A 59 -3.51 -11.89 7.84
CA ALA A 59 -2.66 -13.03 7.51
C ALA A 59 -3.39 -14.38 7.58
N SER A 60 -4.41 -14.51 8.45
CA SER A 60 -5.16 -15.74 8.65
C SER A 60 -6.30 -15.97 7.65
N ASP A 61 -6.63 -14.96 6.84
CA ASP A 61 -7.72 -14.99 5.86
C ASP A 61 -7.19 -14.67 4.45
N PRO A 62 -6.79 -15.70 3.68
CA PRO A 62 -6.23 -15.52 2.33
C PRO A 62 -7.18 -14.77 1.39
N THR A 63 -8.49 -14.99 1.51
CA THR A 63 -9.48 -14.31 0.67
C THR A 63 -9.59 -12.84 1.02
N LEU A 64 -9.54 -12.49 2.31
CA LEU A 64 -9.49 -11.10 2.75
C LEU A 64 -8.21 -10.41 2.28
N LEU A 65 -7.06 -11.09 2.37
CA LEU A 65 -5.77 -10.57 1.90
C LEU A 65 -5.78 -10.29 0.40
N GLU A 66 -6.23 -11.25 -0.41
CA GLU A 66 -6.32 -11.11 -1.87
C GLU A 66 -7.27 -9.98 -2.27
N ASN A 67 -8.46 -9.93 -1.68
CA ASN A 67 -9.43 -8.87 -1.95
C ASN A 67 -8.88 -7.48 -1.58
N SER A 68 -8.12 -7.39 -0.48
CA SER A 68 -7.49 -6.14 -0.04
C SER A 68 -6.39 -5.70 -1.02
N ALA A 69 -5.58 -6.63 -1.51
CA ALA A 69 -4.57 -6.37 -2.53
C ALA A 69 -5.19 -5.93 -3.86
N LEU A 70 -6.23 -6.62 -4.33
CA LEU A 70 -6.97 -6.26 -5.54
C LEU A 70 -7.64 -4.89 -5.41
N PHE A 71 -8.26 -4.59 -4.27
CA PHE A 71 -8.85 -3.28 -4.01
C PHE A 71 -7.80 -2.17 -4.08
N PHE A 72 -6.62 -2.41 -3.50
CA PHE A 72 -5.51 -1.47 -3.56
C PHE A 72 -5.04 -1.22 -5.00
N LEU A 73 -4.74 -2.29 -5.75
CA LEU A 73 -4.28 -2.19 -7.14
C LEU A 73 -5.35 -1.59 -8.06
N ALA A 74 -6.63 -1.86 -7.82
CA ALA A 74 -7.72 -1.25 -8.58
C ALA A 74 -7.79 0.26 -8.36
N SER A 75 -7.61 0.69 -7.10
CA SER A 75 -7.57 2.12 -6.78
C SER A 75 -6.36 2.80 -7.44
N ALA A 76 -5.20 2.15 -7.44
CA ALA A 76 -4.01 2.64 -8.14
C ALA A 76 -4.20 2.66 -9.67
N TRP A 77 -4.90 1.66 -10.24
CA TRP A 77 -5.18 1.59 -11.68
C TRP A 77 -6.03 2.75 -12.20
N ASP A 78 -6.92 3.26 -11.36
CA ASP A 78 -7.79 4.39 -11.68
C ASP A 78 -7.05 5.74 -11.59
N GLU A 79 -5.83 5.79 -11.04
CA GLU A 79 -5.00 7.00 -11.03
C GLU A 79 -4.45 7.30 -12.44
N PRO A 80 -4.63 8.54 -12.97
CA PRO A 80 -4.11 8.90 -14.29
C PRO A 80 -2.60 8.71 -14.39
N GLY A 81 -2.17 7.85 -15.32
CA GLY A 81 -0.75 7.58 -15.58
C GLY A 81 -0.17 6.38 -14.84
N GLU A 82 -0.91 5.72 -13.94
CA GLU A 82 -0.41 4.56 -13.20
C GLU A 82 -0.66 3.22 -13.91
N GLN A 83 -1.54 3.18 -14.92
CA GLN A 83 -1.89 1.92 -15.61
C GLN A 83 -0.68 1.20 -16.21
N ASP A 84 0.16 1.92 -16.95
CA ASP A 84 1.34 1.32 -17.60
C ASP A 84 2.34 0.81 -16.55
N ARG A 85 2.52 1.55 -15.45
CA ARG A 85 3.35 1.11 -14.32
C ARG A 85 2.80 -0.16 -13.67
N ILE A 86 1.49 -0.24 -13.43
CA ILE A 86 0.90 -1.45 -12.83
C ILE A 86 1.06 -2.66 -13.75
N VAL A 87 0.95 -2.46 -15.07
CA VAL A 87 1.23 -3.54 -16.05
C VAL A 87 2.67 -4.03 -15.89
N GLU A 88 3.65 -3.12 -15.87
CA GLU A 88 5.06 -3.45 -15.71
C GLU A 88 5.32 -4.18 -14.39
N ILE A 89 4.77 -3.67 -13.28
CA ILE A 89 4.92 -4.29 -11.95
C ILE A 89 4.34 -5.70 -11.91
N VAL A 90 3.17 -5.93 -12.50
CA VAL A 90 2.54 -7.26 -12.53
C VAL A 90 3.38 -8.22 -13.37
N GLU A 91 3.96 -7.76 -14.47
CA GLU A 91 4.87 -8.55 -15.30
C GLU A 91 6.16 -8.90 -14.54
N ASP A 92 6.72 -7.93 -13.82
CA ASP A 92 7.89 -8.10 -12.96
C ASP A 92 7.64 -9.04 -11.78
N ALA A 93 6.48 -8.92 -11.13
CA ALA A 93 6.04 -9.80 -10.06
C ALA A 93 5.92 -11.24 -10.54
N LYS A 94 5.34 -11.44 -11.74
CA LYS A 94 5.17 -12.76 -12.34
C LYS A 94 6.49 -13.42 -12.75
N ALA A 95 7.48 -12.62 -13.13
CA ALA A 95 8.79 -13.12 -13.56
C ALA A 95 9.69 -13.56 -12.40
N LYS A 96 9.39 -13.14 -11.17
CA LYS A 96 10.22 -13.40 -9.98
C LYS A 96 9.64 -14.52 -9.13
N LEU A 97 10.50 -15.13 -8.31
CA LEU A 97 10.04 -16.13 -7.34
C LEU A 97 9.16 -15.44 -6.28
N PRO A 98 8.04 -16.06 -5.90
CA PRO A 98 7.14 -15.48 -4.90
C PRO A 98 7.87 -15.26 -3.58
N VAL A 99 7.64 -14.11 -2.93
CA VAL A 99 8.12 -13.87 -1.58
C VAL A 99 7.41 -14.84 -0.63
N ILE A 100 8.19 -15.67 0.06
CA ILE A 100 7.67 -16.71 0.97
C ILE A 100 7.22 -16.10 2.31
N GLU A 101 7.58 -14.84 2.59
CA GLU A 101 7.27 -14.15 3.83
C GLU A 101 5.89 -13.48 3.81
N VAL A 102 4.87 -14.23 4.23
CA VAL A 102 3.49 -13.74 4.38
C VAL A 102 3.40 -12.45 5.21
N GLY A 103 4.27 -12.27 6.20
CA GLY A 103 4.28 -11.06 7.03
C GLY A 103 4.57 -9.78 6.25
N MET A 104 5.47 -9.83 5.26
CA MET A 104 5.78 -8.70 4.40
C MET A 104 4.60 -8.34 3.50
N ILE A 105 3.97 -9.34 2.90
CA ILE A 105 2.78 -9.16 2.05
C ILE A 105 1.67 -8.49 2.83
N VAL A 106 1.34 -9.03 4.01
CA VAL A 106 0.26 -8.53 4.86
C VAL A 106 0.53 -7.09 5.31
N LEU A 107 1.77 -6.79 5.69
CA LEU A 107 2.18 -5.43 6.03
C LEU A 107 2.04 -4.48 4.84
N GLY A 108 2.53 -4.87 3.67
CA GLY A 108 2.45 -4.06 2.45
C GLY A 108 1.01 -3.80 2.03
N VAL A 109 0.15 -4.82 2.04
CA VAL A 109 -1.29 -4.66 1.75
C VAL A 109 -1.95 -3.73 2.76
N MET A 110 -1.71 -3.90 4.06
CA MET A 110 -2.24 -3.01 5.10
C MET A 110 -1.74 -1.57 4.89
N TYR A 111 -0.47 -1.40 4.55
CA TYR A 111 0.12 -0.09 4.28
C TYR A 111 -0.47 0.57 3.03
N GLY A 112 -0.71 -0.20 1.96
CA GLY A 112 -1.39 0.28 0.76
C GLY A 112 -2.81 0.77 1.08
N LEU A 113 -3.57 0.02 1.88
CA LEU A 113 -4.90 0.45 2.34
C LEU A 113 -4.85 1.72 3.21
N TYR A 114 -3.84 1.81 4.09
CA TYR A 114 -3.59 3.03 4.87
C TYR A 114 -3.36 4.22 3.94
N LEU A 115 -2.48 4.10 2.93
CA LEU A 115 -2.22 5.18 1.97
C LEU A 115 -3.47 5.60 1.20
N LEU A 116 -4.33 4.66 0.79
CA LEU A 116 -5.61 5.00 0.16
C LEU A 116 -6.51 5.79 1.11
N ARG A 117 -6.56 5.39 2.38
CA ARG A 117 -7.39 6.04 3.39
C ARG A 117 -6.91 7.46 3.73
N THR A 118 -5.58 7.67 3.71
CA THR A 118 -4.92 8.94 4.02
C THR A 118 -4.57 9.76 2.77
N GLY A 119 -4.92 9.32 1.56
CA GLY A 119 -4.51 10.01 0.32
C GLY A 119 -2.99 10.09 0.11
N GLY A 120 -2.20 9.23 0.76
CA GLY A 120 -0.74 9.11 0.61
C GLY A 120 0.11 10.12 1.38
N VAL A 121 1.44 9.98 1.22
CA VAL A 121 2.46 10.93 1.71
C VAL A 121 2.41 12.17 0.82
N LYS A 122 2.20 13.35 1.42
CA LYS A 122 2.13 14.61 0.66
C LYS A 122 3.43 15.42 0.76
N ARG A 123 4.27 15.17 1.78
CA ARG A 123 5.57 15.85 1.95
C ARG A 123 6.55 15.02 2.77
N THR A 124 7.70 14.74 2.18
CA THR A 124 8.89 14.24 2.89
C THR A 124 9.88 15.40 3.00
N GLU A 125 10.18 15.85 4.22
CA GLU A 125 11.17 16.90 4.47
C GLU A 125 12.35 16.30 5.23
N ARG A 126 13.50 16.21 4.55
CA ARG A 126 14.77 15.77 5.13
C ARG A 126 15.59 17.01 5.47
N THR A 127 15.80 17.26 6.75
CA THR A 127 16.67 18.34 7.22
C THR A 127 17.96 17.74 7.77
N THR A 128 19.10 18.08 7.16
CA THR A 128 20.42 17.72 7.67
C THR A 128 21.06 18.96 8.30
N ILE A 129 21.19 18.97 9.62
CA ILE A 129 21.83 20.06 10.36
C ILE A 129 23.27 19.63 10.70
N ARG A 130 24.25 20.42 10.27
CA ARG A 130 25.63 20.26 10.70
C ARG A 130 25.83 20.97 12.02
N ARG A 131 26.18 20.22 13.06
CA ARG A 131 26.42 20.77 14.40
C ARG A 131 27.81 21.41 14.51
N PRO A 132 28.02 22.31 15.50
CA PRO A 132 29.31 22.98 15.72
C PRO A 132 30.47 22.04 16.05
N ASP A 133 30.18 20.84 16.57
CA ASP A 133 31.15 19.79 16.88
C ASP A 133 31.58 18.97 15.65
N GLY A 134 31.03 19.30 14.46
CA GLY A 134 31.31 18.60 13.21
C GLY A 134 30.42 17.38 12.95
N SER A 135 29.52 17.02 13.86
CA SER A 135 28.53 15.95 13.65
C SER A 135 27.37 16.40 12.75
N PHE A 136 26.66 15.42 12.18
CA PHE A 136 25.44 15.65 11.40
C PHE A 136 24.24 15.11 12.18
N GLU A 137 23.16 15.88 12.20
CA GLU A 137 21.84 15.48 12.69
C GLU A 137 20.90 15.43 11.50
N GLU A 138 20.30 14.26 11.27
CA GLU A 138 19.26 14.11 10.26
C GLU A 138 17.91 14.03 10.94
N THR A 139 16.98 14.89 10.51
CA THR A 139 15.57 14.82 10.90
C THR A 139 14.75 14.54 9.65
N LEU A 140 14.09 13.39 9.63
CA LEU A 140 13.12 13.01 8.61
C LEU A 140 11.72 13.34 9.12
N THR A 141 11.02 14.24 8.44
CA THR A 141 9.60 14.51 8.69
C THR A 141 8.80 13.96 7.52
N VAL A 142 7.91 13.01 7.79
CA VAL A 142 6.98 12.43 6.80
C VAL A 142 5.57 12.89 7.15
N GLU A 143 4.97 13.70 6.29
CA GLU A 143 3.63 14.26 6.48
C GLU A 143 2.61 13.54 5.58
N TYR A 144 1.70 12.80 6.21
CA TYR A 144 0.57 12.12 5.56
C TYR A 144 -0.67 13.02 5.62
N THR A 145 -1.57 12.94 4.61
CA THR A 145 -2.86 13.65 4.74
C THR A 145 -3.71 12.96 5.79
N ASP A 146 -4.14 13.68 6.82
CA ASP A 146 -4.94 13.13 7.93
C ASP A 146 -6.22 12.43 7.40
N PRO A 147 -6.45 11.13 7.69
CA PRO A 147 -7.65 10.40 7.30
C PRO A 147 -8.96 10.94 7.92
N HIS A 148 -8.86 11.83 8.91
CA HIS A 148 -9.98 12.52 9.56
C HIS A 148 -10.28 13.92 8.99
N GLY A 149 -9.57 14.37 7.96
CA GLY A 149 -9.90 15.59 7.23
C GLY A 149 -11.23 15.50 6.46
N PRO A 150 -11.76 16.62 5.93
CA PRO A 150 -13.08 16.71 5.29
C PRO A 150 -13.30 15.75 4.09
N ALA A 151 -12.24 15.12 3.56
CA ALA A 151 -12.32 14.04 2.58
C ALA A 151 -12.92 12.73 3.13
N SER A 152 -12.97 12.53 4.45
CA SER A 152 -13.57 11.35 5.10
C SER A 152 -15.08 11.21 4.87
N VAL A 153 -15.75 12.27 4.39
CA VAL A 153 -17.17 12.27 4.06
C VAL A 153 -17.46 11.43 2.81
N LEU A 154 -16.51 11.32 1.88
CA LEU A 154 -16.69 10.51 0.67
C LEU A 154 -16.52 9.01 0.94
N ALA A 155 -15.60 8.62 1.83
CA ALA A 155 -15.37 7.21 2.20
C ALA A 155 -16.58 6.56 2.92
N LYS A 156 -17.40 7.31 3.64
CA LYS A 156 -18.65 6.81 4.26
C LYS A 156 -19.74 6.44 3.25
N THR A 157 -19.63 6.90 2.00
CA THR A 157 -20.65 6.64 0.98
C THR A 157 -20.48 5.25 0.37
N ILE A 158 -19.24 4.73 0.31
CA ILE A 158 -18.93 3.42 -0.28
C ILE A 158 -19.27 2.27 0.67
N THR A 159 -19.24 2.50 1.99
CA THR A 159 -19.61 1.48 3.00
C THR A 159 -21.13 1.28 3.14
N ARG A 160 -21.97 2.11 2.50
CA ARG A 160 -23.44 2.06 2.66
C ARG A 160 -24.19 1.37 1.52
N SER A 161 -23.50 0.87 0.48
CA SER A 161 -24.13 0.29 -0.71
C SER A 161 -23.97 -1.23 -0.88
N LEU A 162 -23.50 -1.96 0.13
CA LEU A 162 -23.63 -3.42 0.15
C LEU A 162 -24.91 -3.79 0.92
N PRO A 163 -25.89 -4.47 0.28
CA PRO A 163 -27.11 -4.87 0.97
C PRO A 163 -26.81 -5.94 2.02
N PRO A 164 -27.56 -5.97 3.14
CA PRO A 164 -27.41 -7.01 4.15
C PRO A 164 -27.83 -8.38 3.58
N MET A 165 -27.04 -9.42 3.86
CA MET A 165 -27.53 -10.80 3.86
C MET A 165 -28.28 -11.08 5.16
#